data_AF-A0A9P7JG61-F1
#
_entry.id   AF-A0A9P7JG61-F1
#
_cell.length_a   1.000
_cell.length_b   1.000
_cell.length_c   1.000
_cell.angle_alpha   90.00
_cell.angle_beta   90.00
_cell.angle_gamma   90.00
#
_symmetry.space_group_name_H-M   'P 1'
#
loop_
_entity.id
_entity.type
_entity.pdbx_description
1 polymer ?
#
loop_
_entity_poly.entity_id
_entity_poly.type
_entity_poly.pdbx_seq_one_letter_code
_entity_poly.pdbx_strand_id
1 'polypeptide(L)'
;MAYIPQQIDVVSGEQYRYALTNFRIAHEKVEEQRRQLEEQEKQVALLHARIALLEGTADDEQQESRNYGGSSVDDFSIKNAASQLERSINRWAADIVRAPPSPLSDIYGAALGDITGSYDPVPYDASPMQVQNILRHAMSEVIGSEIVNNLVVTNSPEANVQLTRIHEHLFARNPVVACVWRRQTFSAAVETCDPEMTAAILTETLPALTKVLGGSTNNTAPILAGAYTFSRMLHGSPSSSTDAFYRSFVPELGSILYPRQIELVRRCLKSERGEQDRVGATIFPGLVKVTRGSVTATEQNQETVHTVVRRAQVICECALASSGNVPMQG
;
A
#
# COMPACT_ATOMS: atom_id res chain seq x y z
N MET A 1 8.49 -55.27 51.14
CA MET A 1 7.93 -54.48 50.02
C MET A 1 6.42 -54.54 50.13
N ALA A 2 5.78 -53.43 50.50
CA ALA A 2 4.33 -53.35 50.64
C ALA A 2 3.69 -53.14 49.26
N TYR A 3 2.74 -54.00 48.90
CA TYR A 3 1.88 -53.82 47.73
C TYR A 3 0.94 -52.64 48.01
N ILE A 4 1.04 -51.59 47.19
CA ILE A 4 0.04 -50.51 47.16
C ILE A 4 -1.13 -51.03 46.32
N PRO A 5 -2.35 -51.20 46.88
CA PRO A 5 -3.49 -51.60 46.08
C PRO A 5 -3.85 -50.45 45.14
N GLN A 6 -3.88 -50.73 43.83
CA GLN A 6 -4.46 -49.81 42.86
C GLN A 6 -5.93 -49.63 43.21
N GLN A 7 -6.30 -48.44 43.68
CA GLN A 7 -7.70 -48.04 43.80
C GLN A 7 -8.31 -48.06 42.39
N ILE A 8 -9.08 -49.10 42.12
CA ILE A 8 -10.01 -49.10 40.99
C ILE A 8 -11.13 -48.16 41.44
N ASP A 9 -11.20 -46.99 40.80
CA ASP A 9 -12.25 -46.00 41.03
C ASP A 9 -13.56 -46.55 40.46
N VAL A 10 -14.35 -47.23 41.31
CA VAL A 10 -15.59 -47.89 40.89
C VAL A 10 -16.72 -46.86 40.93
N VAL A 11 -17.01 -46.29 39.76
CA VAL A 11 -18.11 -45.35 39.53
C VAL A 11 -19.45 -46.08 39.63
N SER A 12 -20.43 -45.49 40.33
CA SER A 12 -21.75 -46.14 40.48
C SER A 12 -22.47 -46.27 39.14
N GLY A 13 -23.30 -47.31 38.98
CA GLY A 13 -24.04 -47.55 37.73
C GLY A 13 -24.96 -46.39 37.33
N GLU A 14 -25.43 -45.59 38.29
CA GLU A 14 -26.19 -44.36 38.03
C GLU A 14 -25.31 -43.22 37.50
N GLN A 15 -24.11 -43.03 38.06
CA GLN A 15 -23.14 -42.04 37.58
C GLN A 15 -22.69 -42.37 36.15
N TYR A 16 -22.49 -43.65 35.83
CA TYR A 16 -22.16 -44.10 34.48
C TYR A 16 -23.28 -43.82 33.48
N ARG A 17 -24.54 -44.11 33.84
CA ARG A 17 -25.70 -43.81 32.98
C ARG A 17 -25.87 -42.30 32.79
N TYR A 18 -25.74 -41.52 33.86
CA TYR A 18 -25.83 -40.06 33.82
C TYR A 18 -24.77 -39.46 32.88
N ALA A 19 -23.53 -39.91 32.99
CA ALA A 19 -22.44 -39.49 32.10
C ALA A 19 -22.73 -39.81 30.62
N LEU A 20 -23.22 -41.03 30.32
CA LEU A 20 -23.59 -41.41 28.96
C LEU A 20 -24.72 -40.55 28.38
N THR A 21 -25.75 -40.22 29.17
CA THR A 21 -26.78 -39.27 28.72
C THR A 21 -26.21 -37.88 28.44
N ASN A 22 -25.31 -37.38 29.29
CA ASN A 22 -24.68 -36.08 29.06
C ASN A 22 -23.79 -36.08 27.81
N PHE A 23 -23.03 -37.15 27.57
CA PHE A 23 -22.23 -37.29 26.34
C PHE A 23 -23.12 -37.33 25.09
N ARG A 24 -24.24 -38.05 25.16
CA ARG A 24 -25.21 -38.09 24.06
C ARG A 24 -25.78 -36.70 23.77
N ILE A 25 -26.23 -35.98 24.81
CA ILE A 25 -26.78 -34.62 24.69
C ILE A 25 -25.71 -33.65 24.14
N ALA A 26 -24.47 -33.76 24.61
CA ALA A 26 -23.36 -32.93 24.12
C ALA A 26 -23.08 -33.18 22.64
N HIS A 27 -23.01 -34.46 22.22
CA HIS A 27 -22.79 -34.80 20.81
C HIS A 27 -23.94 -34.36 19.91
N GLU A 28 -25.18 -34.49 20.37
CA GLU A 28 -26.36 -34.02 19.65
C GLU A 28 -26.34 -32.49 19.47
N LYS A 29 -25.93 -31.74 20.51
CA LYS A 29 -25.72 -30.29 20.41
C LYS A 29 -24.60 -29.90 19.45
N VAL A 30 -23.49 -30.64 19.44
CA VAL A 30 -22.37 -30.39 18.52
C VAL A 30 -22.79 -30.62 17.07
N GLU A 31 -23.55 -31.68 16.80
CA GLU A 31 -24.11 -31.93 15.46
C GLU A 31 -25.13 -30.87 15.04
N GLU A 32 -25.94 -30.38 15.98
CA GLU A 32 -26.87 -29.28 15.72
C GLU A 32 -26.13 -27.96 15.42
N GLN A 33 -25.07 -27.64 16.18
CA GLN A 33 -24.21 -26.49 15.90
C GLN A 33 -23.52 -26.62 14.54
N ARG A 34 -23.04 -27.81 14.19
CA ARG A 34 -22.43 -28.08 12.87
C ARG A 34 -23.42 -27.81 11.74
N ARG A 35 -24.66 -28.30 11.83
CA ARG A 35 -25.70 -28.04 10.83
C ARG A 35 -26.05 -26.56 10.71
N GLN A 36 -26.08 -25.83 11.82
CA GLN A 36 -26.31 -24.38 11.80
C GLN A 36 -25.17 -23.64 11.10
N LEU A 37 -23.91 -24.05 11.32
CA LEU A 37 -22.75 -23.49 10.61
C LEU A 37 -22.81 -23.80 9.11
N GLU A 38 -23.10 -25.04 8.72
CA GLU A 38 -23.25 -25.42 7.30
C GLU A 38 -24.35 -24.58 6.60
N GLU A 39 -25.48 -24.34 7.27
CA GLU A 39 -26.55 -23.49 6.73
C GLU A 39 -26.13 -22.00 6.67
N GLN A 40 -25.40 -21.49 7.66
CA GLN A 40 -24.84 -20.15 7.62
C GLN A 40 -23.86 -19.98 6.46
N GLU A 41 -22.95 -20.93 6.25
CA GLU A 41 -22.00 -20.90 5.12
C GLU A 41 -22.74 -20.86 3.78
N LYS A 42 -23.83 -21.65 3.65
CA LYS A 42 -24.67 -21.64 2.45
C LYS A 42 -25.37 -20.30 2.24
N GLN A 43 -25.89 -19.68 3.30
CA GLN A 43 -26.52 -18.36 3.22
C GLN A 43 -25.48 -17.26 2.89
N VAL A 44 -24.29 -17.32 3.48
CA VAL A 44 -23.18 -16.42 3.17
C VAL A 44 -22.78 -16.55 1.70
N ALA A 45 -22.67 -17.77 1.17
CA ALA A 45 -22.36 -18.02 -0.24
C ALA A 45 -23.44 -17.44 -1.17
N LEU A 46 -24.72 -17.62 -0.85
CA LEU A 46 -25.83 -17.05 -1.62
C LEU A 46 -25.84 -15.52 -1.59
N LEU A 47 -25.53 -14.93 -0.42
CA LEU A 47 -25.41 -13.48 -0.29
C LEU A 47 -24.23 -12.94 -1.09
N HIS A 48 -23.07 -13.59 -1.06
CA HIS A 48 -21.92 -13.24 -1.88
C HIS A 48 -22.23 -13.31 -3.37
N ALA A 49 -22.87 -14.39 -3.84
CA ALA A 49 -23.28 -14.52 -5.25
C ALA A 49 -24.27 -13.42 -5.67
N ARG A 50 -25.20 -13.06 -4.79
CA ARG A 50 -26.14 -11.97 -5.04
C ARG A 50 -25.44 -10.60 -5.06
N ILE A 51 -24.48 -10.38 -4.18
CA ILE A 51 -23.65 -9.17 -4.16
C ILE A 51 -22.86 -9.07 -5.46
N ALA A 52 -22.19 -10.14 -5.91
CA ALA A 52 -21.45 -10.17 -7.18
C ALA A 52 -22.34 -9.82 -8.39
N LEU A 53 -23.57 -10.36 -8.42
CA LEU A 53 -24.55 -10.04 -9.46
C LEU A 53 -25.00 -8.58 -9.41
N LEU A 54 -25.21 -8.01 -8.22
CA LEU A 54 -25.57 -6.60 -8.04
C LEU A 54 -24.40 -5.65 -8.32
N GLU A 55 -23.17 -6.09 -8.12
CA GLU A 55 -21.95 -5.34 -8.38
C GLU A 55 -21.51 -5.39 -9.85
N GLY A 56 -22.11 -6.27 -10.66
CA GLY A 56 -21.79 -6.44 -12.07
C GLY A 56 -20.53 -7.28 -12.33
N THR A 57 -20.02 -7.99 -11.33
CA THR A 57 -18.82 -8.85 -11.43
C THR A 57 -19.17 -10.30 -11.79
N ALA A 58 -20.45 -10.65 -11.89
CA ALA A 58 -20.91 -12.02 -12.18
C ALA A 58 -20.48 -12.56 -13.55
N ASP A 59 -20.22 -11.70 -14.54
CA ASP A 59 -19.73 -12.11 -15.87
C ASP A 59 -18.21 -12.39 -15.89
N ASP A 60 -17.43 -11.77 -14.98
CA ASP A 60 -15.99 -12.00 -14.84
C ASP A 60 -15.70 -13.36 -14.14
N GLU A 61 -16.58 -13.84 -13.27
CA GLU A 61 -16.43 -15.15 -12.61
C GLU A 61 -16.44 -16.33 -13.60
N GLN A 62 -17.14 -16.20 -14.73
CA GLN A 62 -17.13 -17.24 -15.77
C GLN A 62 -15.79 -17.31 -16.52
N GLN A 63 -15.09 -16.19 -16.69
CA GLN A 63 -13.77 -16.12 -17.30
C GLN A 63 -12.64 -16.52 -16.32
N GLU A 64 -12.81 -16.26 -15.02
CA GLU A 64 -11.85 -16.61 -13.97
C GLU A 64 -11.88 -18.09 -13.56
N SER A 65 -12.94 -18.84 -13.89
CA SER A 65 -13.10 -20.27 -13.54
C SER A 65 -12.01 -21.22 -14.09
N ARG A 66 -11.11 -20.74 -14.97
CA ARG A 66 -9.94 -21.50 -15.46
C ARG A 66 -8.65 -21.29 -14.67
N ASN A 67 -8.58 -20.30 -13.79
CA ASN A 67 -7.43 -20.06 -12.93
C ASN A 67 -7.86 -20.15 -11.47
N TYR A 68 -7.77 -21.36 -10.90
CA TYR A 68 -7.92 -21.59 -9.45
C TYR A 68 -6.84 -20.80 -8.68
N GLY A 69 -7.16 -19.57 -8.29
CA GLY A 69 -6.31 -18.67 -7.52
C GLY A 69 -7.03 -17.33 -7.34
N GLY A 70 -7.90 -17.26 -6.33
CA GLY A 70 -8.76 -16.10 -6.09
C GLY A 70 -7.98 -14.78 -6.02
N SER A 71 -8.44 -13.81 -6.81
CA SER A 71 -7.94 -12.43 -6.91
C SER A 71 -8.26 -11.63 -5.64
N SER A 72 -7.66 -11.99 -4.52
CA SER A 72 -7.47 -11.06 -3.41
C SER A 72 -6.09 -10.43 -3.59
N VAL A 73 -6.00 -9.10 -3.53
CA VAL A 73 -4.71 -8.42 -3.42
C VAL A 73 -4.04 -8.88 -2.13
N ASP A 74 -3.10 -9.81 -2.26
CA ASP A 74 -2.33 -10.33 -1.16
C ASP A 74 -1.00 -9.57 -1.02
N ASP A 75 -0.35 -9.70 0.14
CA ASP A 75 0.91 -9.03 0.43
C ASP A 75 2.01 -9.40 -0.60
N PHE A 76 1.92 -10.58 -1.21
CA PHE A 76 2.84 -11.04 -2.25
C PHE A 76 2.65 -10.26 -3.56
N SER A 77 1.41 -10.08 -4.02
CA SER A 77 1.09 -9.28 -5.21
C SER A 77 1.49 -7.82 -5.03
N ILE A 78 1.19 -7.24 -3.86
CA ILE A 78 1.64 -5.88 -3.51
C ILE A 78 3.16 -5.80 -3.58
N LYS A 79 3.87 -6.74 -2.94
CA LYS A 79 5.34 -6.75 -2.89
C LYS A 79 5.95 -6.88 -4.29
N ASN A 80 5.41 -7.75 -5.14
CA ASN A 80 5.92 -7.98 -6.49
C ASN A 80 5.71 -6.77 -7.39
N ALA A 81 4.49 -6.22 -7.43
CA ALA A 81 4.18 -5.07 -8.26
C ALA A 81 4.95 -3.82 -7.79
N ALA A 82 5.05 -3.60 -6.47
CA ALA A 82 5.88 -2.55 -5.90
C ALA A 82 7.37 -2.71 -6.27
N SER A 83 7.91 -3.93 -6.24
CA SER A 83 9.31 -4.20 -6.61
C SER A 83 9.59 -3.98 -8.11
N GLN A 84 8.60 -4.20 -8.98
CA GLN A 84 8.72 -3.86 -10.40
C GLN A 84 8.77 -2.35 -10.60
N LEU A 85 7.86 -1.62 -9.96
CA LEU A 85 7.80 -0.17 -10.02
C LEU A 85 9.07 0.48 -9.44
N GLU A 86 9.54 0.01 -8.28
CA GLU A 86 10.80 0.44 -7.65
C GLU A 86 12.00 0.32 -8.61
N ARG A 87 12.10 -0.79 -9.34
CA ARG A 87 13.17 -1.01 -10.33
C ARG A 87 13.08 -0.02 -11.48
N SER A 88 11.88 0.29 -11.96
CA SER A 88 11.67 1.29 -13.03
C SER A 88 12.09 2.70 -12.57
N ILE A 89 11.69 3.11 -11.36
CA ILE A 89 12.10 4.40 -10.77
C ILE A 89 13.63 4.45 -10.62
N ASN A 90 14.24 3.40 -10.07
CA ASN A 90 15.69 3.36 -9.89
C ASN A 90 16.45 3.42 -11.21
N ARG A 91 15.97 2.72 -12.24
CA ARG A 91 16.57 2.75 -13.58
C ARG A 91 16.51 4.15 -14.17
N TRP A 92 15.35 4.80 -14.12
CA TRP A 92 15.20 6.17 -14.61
C TRP A 92 16.12 7.17 -13.89
N ALA A 93 16.17 7.13 -12.56
CA ALA A 93 17.05 8.02 -11.80
C ALA A 93 18.54 7.75 -12.10
N ALA A 94 18.93 6.47 -12.25
CA ALA A 94 20.30 6.10 -12.61
C ALA A 94 20.66 6.53 -14.04
N ASP A 95 19.72 6.46 -14.98
CA ASP A 95 19.94 6.87 -16.37
C ASP A 95 20.11 8.39 -16.47
N ILE A 96 19.34 9.18 -15.72
CA ILE A 96 19.55 10.64 -15.60
C ILE A 96 20.94 10.95 -15.05
N VAL A 97 21.37 10.26 -13.99
CA VAL A 97 22.69 10.52 -13.40
C VAL A 97 23.83 10.08 -14.33
N ARG A 98 23.62 9.04 -15.15
CA ARG A 98 24.61 8.55 -16.13
C ARG A 98 24.75 9.51 -17.31
N ALA A 99 23.66 10.09 -17.77
CA ALA A 99 23.62 11.01 -18.91
C ALA A 99 22.77 12.25 -18.57
N PRO A 100 23.29 13.15 -17.70
CA PRO A 100 22.50 14.23 -17.16
C PRO A 100 22.21 15.30 -18.23
N PRO A 101 20.94 15.71 -18.42
CA PRO A 101 20.56 16.73 -19.39
C PRO A 101 20.95 18.15 -18.96
N SER A 102 21.34 18.33 -17.71
CA SER A 102 21.76 19.59 -17.08
C SER A 102 22.72 19.29 -15.93
N PRO A 103 23.46 20.28 -15.40
CA PRO A 103 24.33 20.08 -14.25
C PRO A 103 23.61 19.39 -13.07
N LEU A 104 24.30 18.47 -12.39
CA LEU A 104 23.74 17.70 -11.28
C LEU A 104 23.23 18.59 -10.13
N SER A 105 23.90 19.71 -9.89
CA SER A 105 23.47 20.76 -8.95
C SER A 105 22.08 21.31 -9.28
N ASP A 106 21.82 21.56 -10.56
CA ASP A 106 20.61 22.19 -11.05
C ASP A 106 19.44 21.19 -10.98
N ILE A 107 19.71 19.93 -11.33
CA ILE A 107 18.73 18.84 -11.19
C ILE A 107 18.38 18.63 -9.71
N TYR A 108 19.38 18.57 -8.84
CA TYR A 108 19.15 18.40 -7.40
C TYR A 108 18.36 19.57 -6.82
N GLY A 109 18.75 20.80 -7.14
CA GLY A 109 18.08 22.00 -6.64
C GLY A 109 16.67 22.17 -7.15
N ALA A 110 16.42 21.83 -8.42
CA ALA A 110 15.07 21.83 -8.97
C ALA A 110 14.18 20.78 -8.27
N ALA A 111 14.67 19.55 -8.10
CA ALA A 111 13.93 18.50 -7.40
C ALA A 111 13.65 18.88 -5.94
N LEU A 112 14.66 19.35 -5.21
CA LEU A 112 14.51 19.74 -3.81
C LEU A 112 13.56 20.94 -3.65
N GLY A 113 13.63 21.90 -4.58
CA GLY A 113 12.77 23.08 -4.59
C GLY A 113 11.30 22.72 -4.85
N ASP A 114 11.04 21.79 -5.77
CA ASP A 114 9.68 21.28 -6.01
C ASP A 114 9.13 20.53 -4.78
N ILE A 115 9.95 19.68 -4.13
CA ILE A 115 9.54 18.90 -2.94
C ILE A 115 9.28 19.79 -1.72
N THR A 116 10.19 20.73 -1.43
CA THR A 116 10.15 21.52 -0.18
C THR A 116 9.39 22.83 -0.32
N GLY A 117 9.11 23.26 -1.55
CA GLY A 117 8.61 24.60 -1.85
C GLY A 117 9.62 25.72 -1.62
N SER A 118 10.88 25.40 -1.25
CA SER A 118 11.96 26.37 -1.05
C SER A 118 13.04 26.23 -2.13
N TYR A 119 13.26 27.31 -2.88
CA TYR A 119 14.28 27.40 -3.92
C TYR A 119 15.58 28.05 -3.42
N ASP A 120 15.93 27.77 -2.17
CA ASP A 120 17.18 28.26 -1.58
C ASP A 120 18.39 27.76 -2.39
N PRO A 121 19.47 28.56 -2.50
CA PRO A 121 20.65 28.16 -3.25
C PRO A 121 21.27 26.90 -2.63
N VAL A 122 21.21 25.82 -3.41
CA VAL A 122 21.77 24.51 -3.05
C VAL A 122 23.31 24.56 -3.06
N PRO A 123 23.99 23.80 -2.19
CA PRO A 123 25.45 23.64 -2.26
C PRO A 123 25.95 23.28 -3.67
N TYR A 124 27.06 23.88 -4.07
CA TYR A 124 27.58 23.84 -5.45
C TYR A 124 28.01 22.46 -6.00
N ASP A 125 27.94 21.37 -5.21
CA ASP A 125 28.49 20.06 -5.58
C ASP A 125 27.56 18.90 -5.20
N ALA A 126 26.37 18.84 -5.81
CA ALA A 126 25.47 17.70 -5.60
C ALA A 126 26.08 16.41 -6.18
N SER A 127 26.30 15.41 -5.33
CA SER A 127 26.84 14.12 -5.75
C SER A 127 25.83 13.34 -6.61
N PRO A 128 26.32 12.45 -7.52
CA PRO A 128 25.48 11.52 -8.27
C PRO A 128 24.47 10.74 -7.38
N MET A 129 24.91 10.34 -6.18
CA MET A 129 24.07 9.63 -5.22
C MET A 129 22.95 10.50 -4.65
N GLN A 130 23.24 11.78 -4.37
CA GLN A 130 22.24 12.75 -3.91
C GLN A 130 21.18 12.98 -4.99
N VAL A 131 21.60 13.21 -6.23
CA VAL A 131 20.69 13.39 -7.37
C VAL A 131 19.84 12.14 -7.59
N GLN A 132 20.44 10.95 -7.63
CA GLN A 132 19.68 9.73 -7.87
C GLN A 132 18.58 9.51 -6.82
N ASN A 133 18.88 9.73 -5.54
CA ASN A 133 17.91 9.46 -4.48
C ASN A 133 16.88 10.57 -4.30
N ILE A 134 17.22 11.84 -4.56
CA ILE A 134 16.21 12.92 -4.55
C ILE A 134 15.22 12.74 -5.71
N LEU A 135 15.69 12.30 -6.89
CA LEU A 135 14.81 11.97 -8.02
C LEU A 135 13.84 10.83 -7.66
N ARG A 136 14.33 9.78 -6.99
CA ARG A 136 13.48 8.68 -6.51
C ARG A 136 12.47 9.15 -5.47
N HIS A 137 12.84 10.10 -4.62
CA HIS A 137 11.93 10.71 -3.64
C HIS A 137 10.84 11.52 -4.34
N ALA A 138 11.21 12.42 -5.25
CA ALA A 138 10.26 13.20 -6.05
C ALA A 138 9.25 12.29 -6.78
N MET A 139 9.73 11.23 -7.45
CA MET A 139 8.85 10.27 -8.11
C MET A 139 7.98 9.47 -7.13
N SER A 140 8.49 9.17 -5.94
CA SER A 140 7.70 8.51 -4.88
C SER A 140 6.57 9.42 -4.38
N GLU A 141 6.81 10.73 -4.28
CA GLU A 141 5.79 11.71 -3.93
C GLU A 141 4.71 11.78 -5.01
N VAL A 142 5.09 11.93 -6.29
CA VAL A 142 4.14 11.95 -7.41
C VAL A 142 3.27 10.69 -7.44
N ILE A 143 3.87 9.51 -7.32
CA ILE A 143 3.12 8.25 -7.29
C ILE A 143 2.19 8.19 -6.07
N GLY A 144 2.66 8.67 -4.92
CA GLY A 144 1.89 8.69 -3.69
C GLY A 144 0.69 9.62 -3.76
N SER A 145 0.90 10.90 -4.06
CA SER A 145 -0.13 11.94 -4.06
C SER A 145 -1.07 11.81 -5.25
N GLU A 146 -0.54 11.69 -6.47
CA GLU A 146 -1.32 11.84 -7.70
C GLU A 146 -1.88 10.54 -8.27
N ILE A 147 -1.39 9.37 -7.83
CA ILE A 147 -1.79 8.09 -8.42
C ILE A 147 -2.42 7.14 -7.41
N VAL A 148 -1.78 6.93 -6.25
CA VAL A 148 -2.33 6.02 -5.23
C VAL A 148 -3.39 6.73 -4.40
N ASN A 149 -3.12 7.95 -3.94
CA ASN A 149 -4.03 8.69 -3.06
C ASN A 149 -5.12 9.46 -3.82
N ASN A 150 -4.88 9.82 -5.08
CA ASN A 150 -5.86 10.44 -5.97
C ASN A 150 -6.39 9.35 -6.92
N LEU A 151 -7.67 8.99 -6.79
CA LEU A 151 -8.29 7.93 -7.58
C LEU A 151 -8.36 8.33 -9.06
N VAL A 152 -7.33 7.99 -9.83
CA VAL A 152 -7.24 8.31 -11.26
C VAL A 152 -8.25 7.47 -12.04
N VAL A 153 -9.43 8.02 -12.30
CA VAL A 153 -10.54 7.34 -12.98
C VAL A 153 -10.72 7.88 -14.38
N THR A 154 -10.49 9.18 -14.57
CA THR A 154 -10.69 9.91 -15.82
C THR A 154 -9.40 10.59 -16.26
N ASN A 155 -9.39 11.13 -17.48
CA ASN A 155 -8.31 11.98 -17.99
C ASN A 155 -8.37 13.43 -17.47
N SER A 156 -9.38 13.80 -16.66
CA SER A 156 -9.46 15.12 -16.03
C SER A 156 -8.92 15.05 -14.59
N PRO A 157 -7.86 15.81 -14.26
CA PRO A 157 -7.31 15.85 -12.92
C PRO A 157 -8.34 16.42 -11.92
N GLU A 158 -9.11 17.43 -12.30
CA GLU A 158 -10.13 18.03 -11.45
C GLU A 158 -11.26 17.05 -11.13
N ALA A 159 -11.70 16.26 -12.11
CA ALA A 159 -12.69 15.22 -11.91
C ALA A 159 -12.19 14.15 -10.95
N ASN A 160 -10.93 13.70 -11.10
CA ASN A 160 -10.31 12.72 -10.20
C ASN A 160 -10.22 13.24 -8.76
N VAL A 161 -9.91 14.52 -8.55
CA VAL A 161 -9.92 15.15 -7.22
C VAL A 161 -11.33 15.11 -6.61
N GLN A 162 -12.38 15.44 -7.37
CA GLN A 162 -13.76 15.40 -6.86
C GLN A 162 -14.21 13.96 -6.56
N LEU A 163 -13.89 13.00 -7.43
CA LEU A 163 -14.19 11.59 -7.23
C LEU A 163 -13.50 11.05 -5.97
N THR A 164 -12.25 11.43 -5.74
CA THR A 164 -11.52 11.09 -4.51
C THR A 164 -12.22 11.66 -3.27
N ARG A 165 -12.66 12.92 -3.30
CA ARG A 165 -13.43 13.52 -2.18
C ARG A 165 -14.77 12.82 -1.93
N ILE A 166 -15.49 12.47 -3.01
CA ILE A 166 -16.75 11.71 -2.91
C ILE A 166 -16.47 10.36 -2.24
N HIS A 167 -15.43 9.64 -2.67
CA HIS A 167 -15.04 8.39 -2.06
C HIS A 167 -14.70 8.56 -0.58
N GLU A 168 -13.92 9.56 -0.19
CA GLU A 168 -13.58 9.82 1.22
C GLU A 168 -14.84 10.07 2.06
N HIS A 169 -15.78 10.86 1.55
CA HIS A 169 -17.05 11.12 2.21
C HIS A 169 -17.94 9.87 2.33
N LEU A 170 -17.99 9.05 1.27
CA LEU A 170 -18.67 7.76 1.32
C LEU A 170 -18.00 6.84 2.34
N PHE A 171 -16.67 6.80 2.39
CA PHE A 171 -15.90 5.93 3.26
C PHE A 171 -16.10 6.29 4.73
N ALA A 172 -16.12 7.59 5.05
CA ALA A 172 -16.42 8.08 6.39
C ALA A 172 -17.82 7.70 6.88
N ARG A 173 -18.80 7.58 5.97
CA ARG A 173 -20.18 7.20 6.30
C ARG A 173 -20.38 5.69 6.35
N ASN A 174 -19.95 5.01 5.30
CA ASN A 174 -20.09 3.56 5.14
C ASN A 174 -18.96 3.02 4.24
N PRO A 175 -17.92 2.40 4.83
CA PRO A 175 -16.80 1.82 4.09
C PRO A 175 -17.23 0.78 3.05
N VAL A 176 -18.29 0.00 3.31
CA VAL A 176 -18.81 -1.00 2.36
C VAL A 176 -19.29 -0.31 1.09
N VAL A 177 -20.13 0.72 1.24
CA VAL A 177 -20.67 1.50 0.11
C VAL A 177 -19.55 2.20 -0.64
N ALA A 178 -18.57 2.75 0.07
CA ALA A 178 -17.40 3.37 -0.56
C ALA A 178 -16.57 2.36 -1.36
N CYS A 179 -16.40 1.14 -0.84
CA CYS A 179 -15.67 0.08 -1.54
C CYS A 179 -16.41 -0.37 -2.80
N VAL A 180 -17.73 -0.56 -2.73
CA VAL A 180 -18.57 -0.87 -3.91
C VAL A 180 -18.47 0.25 -4.95
N TRP A 181 -18.67 1.50 -4.52
CA TRP A 181 -18.58 2.66 -5.38
C TRP A 181 -17.19 2.76 -6.04
N ARG A 182 -16.12 2.56 -5.26
CA ARG A 182 -14.74 2.57 -5.77
C ARG A 182 -14.54 1.50 -6.82
N ARG A 183 -14.98 0.26 -6.59
CA ARG A 183 -14.88 -0.83 -7.57
C ARG A 183 -15.59 -0.49 -8.87
N GLN A 184 -16.85 -0.04 -8.79
CA GLN A 184 -17.63 0.36 -9.97
C GLN A 184 -17.01 1.56 -10.71
N THR A 185 -16.43 2.49 -9.96
CA THR A 185 -15.76 3.66 -10.55
C THR A 185 -14.47 3.24 -11.25
N PHE A 186 -13.70 2.31 -10.68
CA PHE A 186 -12.47 1.77 -11.27
C PHE A 186 -12.71 0.80 -12.43
N SER A 187 -13.87 0.14 -12.51
CA SER A 187 -14.24 -0.67 -13.68
C SER A 187 -14.63 0.19 -14.88
N ALA A 188 -15.11 1.42 -14.64
CA ALA A 188 -15.42 2.41 -15.67
C ALA A 188 -14.24 3.37 -15.97
N ALA A 189 -13.08 3.16 -15.34
CA ALA A 189 -11.94 4.05 -15.44
C ALA A 189 -11.19 3.89 -16.77
N VAL A 190 -10.46 4.94 -17.16
CA VAL A 190 -9.55 4.94 -18.31
C VAL A 190 -8.57 3.77 -18.17
N GLU A 191 -8.38 2.99 -19.23
CA GLU A 191 -7.54 1.78 -19.16
C GLU A 191 -6.04 2.09 -19.09
N THR A 192 -5.61 3.27 -19.54
CA THR A 192 -4.20 3.66 -19.63
C THR A 192 -3.96 5.13 -19.25
N CYS A 193 -2.80 5.41 -18.67
CA CYS A 193 -2.34 6.78 -18.43
C CYS A 193 -1.81 7.36 -19.75
N ASP A 194 -2.54 8.32 -20.33
CA ASP A 194 -2.14 9.00 -21.56
C ASP A 194 -0.81 9.79 -21.33
N PRO A 195 0.12 9.83 -22.30
CA PRO A 195 1.29 10.72 -22.26
C PRO A 195 0.96 12.17 -21.90
N GLU A 196 -0.17 12.72 -22.34
CA GLU A 196 -0.58 14.08 -22.00
C GLU A 196 -0.89 14.22 -20.49
N MET A 197 -1.60 13.25 -19.92
CA MET A 197 -1.89 13.20 -18.49
C MET A 197 -0.61 13.04 -17.65
N THR A 198 0.32 12.21 -18.12
CA THR A 198 1.65 12.06 -17.49
C THR A 198 2.40 13.39 -17.45
N ALA A 199 2.42 14.11 -18.58
CA ALA A 199 3.09 15.40 -18.67
C ALA A 199 2.41 16.47 -17.78
N ALA A 200 1.08 16.49 -17.73
CA ALA A 200 0.33 17.38 -16.87
C ALA A 200 0.66 17.15 -15.38
N ILE A 201 0.59 15.89 -14.92
CA ILE A 201 0.94 15.51 -13.54
C ILE A 201 2.34 16.00 -13.16
N LEU A 202 3.34 15.75 -14.00
CA LEU A 202 4.73 16.13 -13.71
C LEU A 202 4.94 17.65 -13.76
N THR A 203 4.24 18.36 -14.64
CA THR A 203 4.36 19.82 -14.75
C THR A 203 3.69 20.52 -13.57
N GLU A 204 2.62 19.95 -13.03
CA GLU A 204 1.93 20.47 -11.85
C GLU A 204 2.69 20.18 -10.56
N THR A 205 3.20 18.95 -10.39
CA THR A 205 3.85 18.51 -9.16
C THR A 205 5.34 18.84 -9.07
N LEU A 206 6.05 18.75 -10.20
CA LEU A 206 7.50 18.92 -10.29
C LEU A 206 7.87 19.92 -11.41
N PRO A 207 7.38 21.17 -11.36
CA PRO A 207 7.54 22.14 -12.44
C PRO A 207 9.01 22.50 -12.73
N ALA A 208 9.82 22.74 -11.68
CA ALA A 208 11.20 23.14 -11.88
C ALA A 208 12.04 21.97 -12.42
N LEU A 209 11.84 20.77 -11.86
CA LEU A 209 12.56 19.57 -12.30
C LEU A 209 12.19 19.21 -13.74
N THR A 210 10.90 19.26 -14.09
CA THR A 210 10.42 18.99 -15.45
C THR A 210 11.07 19.93 -16.46
N LYS A 211 11.24 21.20 -16.10
CA LYS A 211 11.92 22.20 -16.92
C LYS A 211 13.41 21.88 -17.11
N VAL A 212 14.12 21.52 -16.03
CA VAL A 212 15.56 21.20 -16.07
C VAL A 212 15.83 19.90 -16.84
N LEU A 213 14.93 18.92 -16.76
CA LEU A 213 15.03 17.68 -17.53
C LEU A 213 14.72 17.86 -19.02
N GLY A 214 14.29 19.05 -19.45
CA GLY A 214 14.22 19.44 -20.87
C GLY A 214 13.31 18.57 -21.73
N GLY A 215 12.26 17.97 -21.17
CA GLY A 215 11.40 17.04 -21.90
C GLY A 215 11.95 15.62 -22.02
N SER A 216 12.96 15.23 -21.24
CA SER A 216 13.32 13.80 -21.01
C SER A 216 12.20 12.99 -20.30
N THR A 217 10.99 13.56 -20.19
CA THR A 217 9.73 12.98 -19.71
C THR A 217 9.29 11.76 -20.52
N ASN A 218 9.85 11.53 -21.71
CA ASN A 218 9.61 10.29 -22.47
C ASN A 218 9.93 9.01 -21.67
N ASN A 219 10.82 9.10 -20.67
CA ASN A 219 11.18 7.96 -19.82
C ASN A 219 10.34 7.85 -18.53
N THR A 220 9.50 8.84 -18.19
CA THR A 220 8.64 8.81 -16.99
C THR A 220 7.26 8.25 -17.27
N ALA A 221 6.75 8.39 -18.50
CA ALA A 221 5.48 7.78 -18.93
C ALA A 221 5.34 6.28 -18.57
N PRO A 222 6.32 5.38 -18.84
CA PRO A 222 6.20 3.98 -18.44
C PRO A 222 6.19 3.78 -16.91
N ILE A 223 6.78 4.69 -16.13
CA ILE A 223 6.75 4.64 -14.67
C ILE A 223 5.36 5.01 -14.17
N LEU A 224 4.77 6.11 -14.65
CA LEU A 224 3.43 6.53 -14.23
C LEU A 224 2.36 5.56 -14.73
N ALA A 225 2.53 4.96 -15.91
CA ALA A 225 1.67 3.86 -16.37
C ALA A 225 1.78 2.64 -15.43
N GLY A 226 2.99 2.24 -15.04
CA GLY A 226 3.19 1.16 -14.06
C GLY A 226 2.60 1.48 -12.69
N ALA A 227 2.71 2.74 -12.24
CA ALA A 227 2.09 3.22 -11.01
C ALA A 227 0.56 3.22 -11.09
N TYR A 228 0.00 3.55 -12.26
CA TYR A 228 -1.42 3.47 -12.53
C TYR A 228 -1.94 2.03 -12.43
N THR A 229 -1.25 1.08 -13.08
CA THR A 229 -1.56 -0.35 -12.96
C THR A 229 -1.45 -0.83 -11.51
N PHE A 230 -0.45 -0.34 -10.77
CA PHE A 230 -0.30 -0.63 -9.35
C PHE A 230 -1.48 -0.12 -8.52
N SER A 231 -1.92 1.13 -8.74
CA SER A 231 -3.10 1.73 -8.09
C SER A 231 -4.38 0.98 -8.44
N ARG A 232 -4.58 0.60 -9.71
CA ARG A 232 -5.72 -0.24 -10.13
C ARG A 232 -5.72 -1.60 -9.45
N MET A 233 -4.56 -2.23 -9.30
CA MET A 233 -4.45 -3.49 -8.55
C MET A 233 -4.90 -3.28 -7.09
N LEU A 234 -4.44 -2.22 -6.43
CA LEU A 234 -4.83 -1.92 -5.03
C LEU A 234 -6.32 -1.60 -4.86
N HIS A 235 -6.92 -0.86 -5.79
CA HIS A 235 -8.24 -0.25 -5.61
C HIS A 235 -9.37 -0.88 -6.41
N GLY A 236 -9.04 -1.55 -7.52
CA GLY A 236 -9.97 -2.14 -8.48
C GLY A 236 -10.16 -3.66 -8.34
N SER A 237 -9.38 -4.35 -7.50
CA SER A 237 -9.56 -5.80 -7.30
C SER A 237 -10.93 -6.15 -6.68
N PRO A 238 -11.64 -7.16 -7.21
CA PRO A 238 -12.96 -7.60 -6.73
C PRO A 238 -12.90 -8.42 -5.43
N SER A 239 -11.97 -8.12 -4.52
CA SER A 239 -11.73 -8.93 -3.33
C SER A 239 -12.96 -9.04 -2.44
N SER A 240 -13.37 -10.27 -2.14
CA SER A 240 -14.58 -10.65 -1.40
C SER A 240 -14.49 -10.57 0.13
N SER A 241 -13.36 -10.10 0.71
CA SER A 241 -13.11 -10.31 2.14
C SER A 241 -12.58 -9.11 2.94
N THR A 242 -12.26 -7.96 2.36
CA THR A 242 -11.95 -6.76 3.16
C THR A 242 -12.36 -5.45 2.50
N ASP A 243 -13.23 -4.66 3.16
CA ASP A 243 -13.54 -3.25 2.86
C ASP A 243 -12.34 -2.33 3.16
N ALA A 244 -11.22 -2.62 2.52
CA ALA A 244 -9.97 -1.95 2.78
C ALA A 244 -9.68 -0.90 1.72
N PHE A 245 -9.18 0.24 2.18
CA PHE A 245 -8.71 1.33 1.33
C PHE A 245 -7.21 1.51 1.54
N TYR A 246 -6.42 1.42 0.46
CA TYR A 246 -4.99 1.63 0.55
C TYR A 246 -4.66 3.13 0.45
N ARG A 247 -3.70 3.60 1.23
CA ARG A 247 -3.09 4.92 1.09
C ARG A 247 -1.59 4.77 0.99
N SER A 248 -0.99 5.59 0.13
CA SER A 248 0.44 5.77 0.06
C SER A 248 0.90 6.88 1.00
N PHE A 249 2.10 6.76 1.54
CA PHE A 249 2.75 7.84 2.27
C PHE A 249 4.23 7.93 1.90
N VAL A 250 4.73 9.16 1.85
CA VAL A 250 6.14 9.47 1.70
C VAL A 250 6.58 10.26 2.94
N PRO A 251 7.54 9.75 3.73
CA PRO A 251 8.06 10.50 4.87
C PRO A 251 8.72 11.80 4.42
N GLU A 252 8.43 12.89 5.13
CA GLU A 252 8.99 14.22 4.87
C GLU A 252 10.52 14.21 5.04
N LEU A 253 11.24 14.92 4.16
CA LEU A 253 12.69 15.09 4.27
C LEU A 253 13.08 15.72 5.62
N GLY A 254 14.14 15.21 6.24
CA GLY A 254 14.62 15.69 7.54
C GLY A 254 13.77 15.26 8.75
N SER A 255 12.61 14.63 8.54
CA SER A 255 11.77 14.11 9.63
C SER A 255 12.41 12.93 10.36
N ILE A 256 11.93 12.65 11.58
CA ILE A 256 12.43 11.54 12.40
C ILE A 256 12.01 10.21 11.78
N LEU A 257 12.93 9.24 11.75
CA LEU A 257 12.61 7.89 11.29
C LEU A 257 11.76 7.12 12.30
N TYR A 258 10.55 6.72 11.89
CA TYR A 258 9.68 5.84 12.67
C TYR A 258 9.85 4.37 12.23
N PRO A 259 10.43 3.48 13.06
CA PRO A 259 10.76 2.10 12.65
C PRO A 259 9.56 1.24 12.22
N ARG A 260 8.35 1.62 12.66
CA ARG A 260 7.09 0.94 12.30
C ARG A 260 6.61 1.29 10.89
N GLN A 261 6.98 2.46 10.39
CA GLN A 261 6.53 2.98 9.08
C GLN A 261 7.63 2.95 8.04
N ILE A 262 8.90 2.86 8.45
CA ILE A 262 10.05 3.04 7.57
C ILE A 262 10.99 1.83 7.62
N GLU A 263 11.52 1.47 6.47
CA GLU A 263 12.58 0.51 6.27
C GLU A 263 13.83 1.21 5.71
N LEU A 264 14.94 1.13 6.44
CA LEU A 264 16.21 1.72 6.01
C LEU A 264 16.90 0.81 4.99
N VAL A 265 17.10 1.31 3.78
CA VAL A 265 17.79 0.58 2.70
C VAL A 265 19.31 0.61 2.88
N ARG A 266 19.84 1.60 3.61
CA ARG A 266 21.26 1.69 3.98
C ARG A 266 21.38 2.09 5.45
N ARG A 267 22.23 1.38 6.20
CA ARG A 267 22.49 1.66 7.61
C ARG A 267 23.23 3.00 7.78
N CYS A 268 22.78 3.82 8.72
CA CYS A 268 23.48 5.02 9.15
C CYS A 268 24.49 4.70 10.25
N LEU A 269 25.69 5.28 10.18
CA LEU A 269 26.67 5.22 11.27
C LEU A 269 26.24 6.03 12.52
N LYS A 270 25.31 6.98 12.39
CA LYS A 270 24.75 7.76 13.51
C LYS A 270 23.79 6.93 14.37
N SER A 271 22.95 6.10 13.74
CA SER A 271 22.15 5.07 14.41
C SER A 271 22.98 4.22 15.38
N GLU A 272 24.18 3.80 14.95
CA GLU A 272 25.08 2.97 15.75
C GLU A 272 25.67 3.72 16.96
N ARG A 273 25.61 5.05 16.96
CA ARG A 273 26.05 5.93 18.06
C ARG A 273 24.90 6.39 18.97
N GLY A 274 23.67 5.93 18.71
CA GLY A 274 22.48 6.33 19.48
C GLY A 274 21.94 7.73 19.15
N GLU A 275 22.38 8.32 18.04
CA GLU A 275 21.86 9.59 17.54
C GLU A 275 20.54 9.38 16.76
N GLN A 276 19.66 10.39 16.76
CA GLN A 276 18.41 10.33 16.00
C GLN A 276 18.70 10.39 14.49
N ASP A 277 18.28 9.34 13.79
CA ASP A 277 18.33 9.31 12.32
C ASP A 277 17.15 10.09 11.72
N ARG A 278 17.43 10.77 10.60
CA ARG A 278 16.47 11.57 9.83
C ARG A 278 16.31 11.03 8.41
N VAL A 279 15.12 11.23 7.84
CA VAL A 279 14.83 10.91 6.43
C VAL A 279 15.73 11.75 5.53
N GLY A 280 16.53 11.10 4.69
CA GLY A 280 17.32 11.78 3.66
C GLY A 280 16.65 11.75 2.28
N ALA A 281 16.06 10.61 1.91
CA ALA A 281 15.28 10.46 0.68
C ALA A 281 14.43 9.19 0.76
N THR A 282 13.30 9.18 0.05
CA THR A 282 12.40 8.03 -0.04
C THR A 282 12.64 7.36 -1.36
N ILE A 283 13.00 6.08 -1.31
CA ILE A 283 13.27 5.26 -2.49
C ILE A 283 11.97 4.76 -3.11
N PHE A 284 11.02 4.40 -2.24
CA PHE A 284 9.74 3.87 -2.61
C PHE A 284 8.72 4.19 -1.50
N PRO A 285 7.50 4.63 -1.84
CA PRO A 285 6.51 5.01 -0.85
C PRO A 285 6.09 3.84 0.05
N GLY A 286 5.68 4.17 1.27
CA GLY A 286 5.02 3.24 2.16
C GLY A 286 3.55 3.08 1.83
N LEU A 287 2.94 1.98 2.25
CA LEU A 287 1.53 1.69 2.04
C LEU A 287 0.83 1.35 3.35
N VAL A 288 -0.31 1.96 3.55
CA VAL A 288 -1.21 1.75 4.68
C VAL A 288 -2.51 1.19 4.16
N LYS A 289 -2.97 0.11 4.76
CA LYS A 289 -4.32 -0.43 4.62
C LYS A 289 -5.19 0.22 5.69
N VAL A 290 -6.17 1.01 5.24
CA VAL A 290 -7.17 1.65 6.08
C VAL A 290 -8.40 0.74 6.13
N THR A 291 -8.72 0.26 7.33
CA THR A 291 -9.90 -0.55 7.62
C THR A 291 -10.68 0.08 8.75
N ARG A 292 -11.96 -0.26 8.91
CA ARG A 292 -12.74 0.18 10.07
C ARG A 292 -12.41 -0.67 11.30
N GLY A 293 -12.28 -0.03 12.46
CA GLY A 293 -12.15 -0.72 13.75
C GLY A 293 -13.41 -1.50 14.11
N SER A 294 -13.25 -2.54 14.94
CA SER A 294 -14.36 -3.33 15.48
C SER A 294 -15.33 -2.41 16.25
N VAL A 295 -16.63 -2.56 15.98
CA VAL A 295 -17.68 -1.83 16.68
C VAL A 295 -17.81 -2.40 18.09
N THR A 296 -17.15 -1.79 19.08
CA THR A 296 -17.54 -1.97 20.48
C THR A 296 -18.80 -1.14 20.74
N ALA A 297 -19.81 -1.77 21.36
CA ALA A 297 -21.21 -1.32 21.43
C ALA A 297 -21.49 0.03 22.14
N THR A 298 -20.48 0.80 22.50
CA THR A 298 -20.62 1.97 23.37
C THR A 298 -20.16 3.31 22.79
N GLU A 299 -19.56 3.38 21.60
CA GLU A 299 -19.13 4.67 21.05
C GLU A 299 -19.52 4.86 19.58
N GLN A 300 -20.18 5.99 19.29
CA GLN A 300 -20.56 6.42 17.93
C GLN A 300 -19.37 6.87 17.08
N ASN A 301 -18.14 6.81 17.61
CA ASN A 301 -16.92 7.17 16.92
C ASN A 301 -16.23 5.90 16.41
N GLN A 302 -16.46 5.58 15.15
CA GLN A 302 -15.80 4.45 14.49
C GLN A 302 -14.36 4.82 14.23
N GLU A 303 -13.43 4.29 15.03
CA GLU A 303 -12.02 4.55 14.83
C GLU A 303 -11.51 3.84 13.57
N THR A 304 -10.87 4.58 12.66
CA THR A 304 -10.22 3.98 11.48
C THR A 304 -8.91 3.35 11.91
N VAL A 305 -8.69 2.10 11.54
CA VAL A 305 -7.46 1.35 11.81
C VAL A 305 -6.56 1.47 10.60
N HIS A 306 -5.34 1.96 10.83
CA HIS A 306 -4.31 2.16 9.81
C HIS A 306 -3.23 1.11 10.00
N THR A 307 -3.21 0.12 9.11
CA THR A 307 -2.23 -0.97 9.15
C THR A 307 -1.17 -0.75 8.09
N VAL A 308 0.09 -0.56 8.48
CA VAL A 308 1.20 -0.47 7.52
C VAL A 308 1.40 -1.85 6.87
N VAL A 309 1.04 -1.98 5.60
CA VAL A 309 1.23 -3.22 4.81
C VAL A 309 2.56 -3.25 4.08
N ARG A 310 3.14 -2.07 3.83
CA ARG A 310 4.50 -1.91 3.32
C ARG A 310 5.13 -0.69 3.97
N ARG A 311 6.31 -0.84 4.55
CA ARG A 311 7.08 0.29 5.07
C ARG A 311 7.66 1.10 3.90
N ALA A 312 7.72 2.42 4.07
CA ALA A 312 8.43 3.28 3.13
C ALA A 312 9.92 2.92 3.14
N GLN A 313 10.51 2.73 1.97
CA GLN A 313 11.93 2.47 1.85
C GLN A 313 12.67 3.80 1.83
N VAL A 314 13.59 4.00 2.76
CA VAL A 314 14.24 5.31 2.97
C VAL A 314 15.75 5.15 3.07
N ILE A 315 16.46 6.15 2.55
CA ILE A 315 17.86 6.43 2.87
C ILE A 315 17.89 7.55 3.90
N CYS A 316 18.67 7.37 4.95
CA CYS A 316 18.88 8.38 5.98
C CYS A 316 19.80 9.52 5.48
N GLU A 317 19.59 10.71 6.04
CA GLU A 317 20.29 11.94 5.67
C GLU A 317 21.83 11.79 5.76
N CYS A 318 22.30 11.17 6.84
CA CYS A 318 23.72 10.88 7.05
C CYS A 318 24.33 9.98 5.95
N ALA A 319 23.64 8.93 5.52
CA ALA A 319 24.15 8.04 4.47
C ALA A 319 24.13 8.72 3.10
N LEU A 320 23.14 9.60 2.89
CA LEU A 320 23.05 10.44 1.70
C LEU A 320 24.23 11.42 1.63
N ALA A 321 24.55 12.10 2.74
CA ALA A 321 25.66 13.06 2.84
C ALA A 321 27.04 12.38 2.82
N SER A 322 27.20 11.23 3.49
CA SER A 322 28.49 10.51 3.56
C SER A 322 28.97 9.99 2.20
N SER A 323 28.07 9.86 1.23
CA SER A 323 28.39 9.38 -0.11
C SER A 323 28.96 10.49 -1.03
N GLY A 324 28.88 11.76 -0.61
CA GLY A 324 29.49 12.90 -1.33
C GLY A 324 30.95 13.16 -0.97
N ASN A 325 31.44 12.60 0.14
CA ASN A 325 32.80 12.82 0.67
C ASN A 325 33.74 11.61 0.51
N VAL A 326 33.52 10.74 -0.50
CA VAL A 326 34.52 9.71 -0.81
C VAL A 326 35.61 10.37 -1.66
N PRO A 327 36.85 10.59 -1.14
CA PRO A 327 37.93 11.00 -2.00
C PRO A 327 38.16 9.87 -3.00
N MET A 328 38.08 10.17 -4.29
CA MET A 328 38.61 9.28 -5.31
C MET A 328 40.11 9.14 -5.09
N GLN A 329 40.51 8.08 -4.39
CA GLN A 329 41.86 7.55 -4.49
C GLN A 329 41.91 6.68 -5.74
N GLY A 330 42.52 7.24 -6.78
CA GLY A 330 43.03 6.59 -7.98
C GLY A 330 44.17 7.44 -8.51
#